data_AF-A0A3D0ZZA1-F1
#
_entry.id   AF-A0A3D0ZZA1-F1
#
_cell.length_a   1.000
_cell.length_b   1.000
_cell.length_c   1.000
_cell.angle_alpha   90.00
_cell.angle_beta   90.00
_cell.angle_gamma   90.00
#
_symmetry.space_group_name_H-M   'P 1'
#
loop_
_entity.id
_entity.type
_entity.pdbx_description
1 polymer ?
#
loop_
_entity_poly.entity_id
_entity_poly.type
_entity_poly.pdbx_seq_one_letter_code
_entity_poly.pdbx_strand_id
1 'polypeptide(L)'
;MDILAAACMVFFLTHLGISGTPLRSFLHDRLGGNAYLGIYSVVSFLTLGLMIYGYSEARLENDFMFVNPSLFILSKVLVFVALLLILVGLMTPNPTAVKGEDALDDGITGILKVTRHPIQWGIFLFVTAHLTANGDKASLLLFGTVAIVSLVGMFSMDARRRKETDQR
;
A
#
# COMPACT_ATOMS: atom_id res chain seq x y z
N MET A 1 19.73 -9.88 4.08
CA MET A 1 19.11 -9.30 2.84
C MET A 1 18.17 -10.23 2.04
N ASP A 2 18.50 -11.51 1.81
CA ASP A 2 17.77 -12.35 0.83
C ASP A 2 16.28 -12.55 1.12
N ILE A 3 15.92 -12.79 2.39
CA ILE A 3 14.53 -12.96 2.82
C ILE A 3 13.72 -11.70 2.50
N LEU A 4 14.29 -10.52 2.79
CA LEU A 4 13.64 -9.25 2.51
C LEU A 4 13.41 -9.07 1.00
N ALA A 5 14.43 -9.35 0.17
CA ALA A 5 14.32 -9.24 -1.27
C ALA A 5 13.25 -10.18 -1.86
N ALA A 6 13.25 -11.44 -1.43
CA ALA A 6 12.24 -12.41 -1.86
C ALA A 6 10.84 -11.99 -1.42
N ALA A 7 10.67 -11.57 -0.16
CA ALA A 7 9.37 -11.14 0.36
C ALA A 7 8.87 -9.87 -0.34
N CYS A 8 9.72 -8.87 -0.58
CA CYS A 8 9.41 -7.68 -1.36
C CYS A 8 8.96 -8.04 -2.79
N MET A 9 9.67 -8.97 -3.44
CA MET A 9 9.31 -9.41 -4.80
C MET A 9 7.95 -10.09 -4.83
N VAL A 10 7.67 -11.01 -3.89
CA VAL A 10 6.37 -11.69 -3.80
C VAL A 10 5.27 -10.68 -3.48
N PHE A 11 5.49 -9.75 -2.55
CA PHE A 11 4.53 -8.71 -2.20
C PHE A 11 4.22 -7.80 -3.41
N PHE A 12 5.25 -7.36 -4.14
CA PHE A 12 5.12 -6.56 -5.34
C PHE A 12 4.31 -7.30 -6.43
N LEU A 13 4.67 -8.55 -6.73
CA LEU A 13 4.01 -9.34 -7.76
C LEU A 13 2.56 -9.65 -7.42
N THR A 14 2.25 -9.95 -6.16
CA THR A 14 0.87 -10.23 -5.73
C THR A 14 -0.01 -8.97 -5.79
N HIS A 15 0.53 -7.80 -5.42
CA HIS A 15 -0.25 -6.55 -5.40
C HIS A 15 -0.41 -5.91 -6.77
N LEU A 16 0.66 -5.84 -7.57
CA LEU A 16 0.62 -5.18 -8.89
C LEU A 16 0.45 -6.17 -10.04
N GLY A 17 1.09 -7.33 -9.97
CA GLY A 17 1.04 -8.35 -11.03
C GLY A 17 -0.25 -9.17 -11.04
N ILE A 18 -0.85 -9.44 -9.89
CA ILE A 18 -2.12 -10.19 -9.80
C ILE A 18 -3.30 -9.22 -9.65
N SER A 19 -3.34 -8.46 -8.54
CA SER A 19 -4.51 -7.63 -8.22
C SER A 19 -4.75 -6.46 -9.17
N GLY A 20 -3.69 -5.98 -9.85
CA GLY A 20 -3.75 -4.90 -10.83
C GLY A 20 -4.05 -5.34 -12.27
N THR A 21 -4.12 -6.65 -12.54
CA THR A 21 -4.23 -7.20 -13.90
C THR A 21 -5.53 -8.00 -14.09
N PRO A 22 -5.90 -8.38 -15.34
CA PRO A 22 -7.06 -9.26 -15.59
C PRO A 22 -6.98 -10.63 -14.91
N LEU A 23 -5.80 -11.01 -14.40
CA LEU A 23 -5.65 -12.26 -13.65
C LEU A 23 -6.50 -12.27 -12.38
N ARG A 24 -6.71 -11.10 -11.75
CA ARG A 24 -7.60 -10.97 -10.60
C ARG A 24 -9.03 -11.40 -10.94
N SER A 25 -9.62 -10.90 -12.03
CA SER A 25 -11.00 -11.24 -12.39
C SER A 25 -11.13 -12.73 -12.69
N PHE A 26 -10.16 -13.28 -13.43
CA PHE A 26 -10.10 -14.72 -13.68
C PHE A 26 -10.06 -15.57 -12.40
N LEU A 27 -9.22 -15.20 -11.43
CA LEU A 27 -9.13 -15.90 -10.16
C LEU A 27 -10.39 -15.71 -9.30
N HIS A 28 -10.95 -14.50 -9.30
CA HIS A 28 -12.18 -14.17 -8.59
C HIS A 28 -13.37 -15.00 -9.11
N ASP A 29 -13.52 -15.13 -10.43
CA ASP A 29 -14.60 -15.88 -11.07
C ASP A 29 -14.47 -17.40 -10.84
N ARG A 30 -13.24 -17.90 -10.73
CA ARG A 30 -12.93 -19.33 -10.48
C ARG A 30 -13.10 -19.73 -9.01
N LEU A 31 -12.62 -18.89 -8.09
CA LEU A 31 -12.56 -19.22 -6.65
C LEU A 31 -13.78 -18.71 -5.88
N GLY A 32 -14.49 -17.72 -6.43
CA GLY A 32 -15.49 -16.94 -5.72
C GLY A 32 -14.87 -15.81 -4.90
N GLY A 33 -15.61 -14.71 -4.75
CA GLY A 33 -15.07 -13.45 -4.18
C GLY A 33 -14.57 -13.55 -2.75
N ASN A 34 -15.29 -14.28 -1.88
CA ASN A 34 -14.89 -14.44 -0.48
C ASN A 34 -13.63 -15.31 -0.32
N ALA A 35 -13.49 -16.39 -1.10
CA ALA A 35 -12.32 -17.25 -1.06
C ALA A 35 -11.09 -16.54 -1.61
N TYR A 36 -11.23 -15.84 -2.75
CA TYR A 36 -10.18 -15.00 -3.30
C TYR A 36 -9.69 -13.97 -2.27
N LEU A 37 -10.62 -13.25 -1.63
CA LEU A 37 -10.28 -12.23 -0.63
C LEU A 37 -9.56 -12.84 0.58
N GLY A 38 -10.01 -13.99 1.08
CA GLY A 38 -9.37 -14.70 2.19
C GLY A 38 -7.94 -15.11 1.86
N ILE A 39 -7.73 -15.80 0.72
CA ILE A 39 -6.41 -16.24 0.26
C ILE A 39 -5.50 -15.05 0.05
N TYR A 40 -5.97 -14.02 -0.66
CA TYR A 40 -5.21 -12.81 -0.92
C TYR A 40 -4.77 -12.12 0.37
N SER A 41 -5.67 -12.03 1.36
CA SER A 41 -5.37 -11.41 2.66
C SER A 41 -4.30 -12.20 3.41
N VAL A 42 -4.43 -13.53 3.48
CA VAL A 42 -3.43 -14.40 4.13
C VAL A 42 -2.06 -14.26 3.48
N VAL A 43 -2.00 -14.31 2.14
CA VAL A 43 -0.74 -14.12 1.40
C VAL A 43 -0.16 -12.74 1.66
N SER A 44 -0.98 -11.69 1.68
CA SER A 44 -0.55 -10.31 1.93
C SER A 44 0.01 -10.12 3.34
N PHE A 45 -0.67 -10.64 4.37
CA PHE A 45 -0.18 -10.56 5.75
C PHE A 45 1.09 -11.39 5.97
N LEU A 46 1.16 -12.58 5.40
CA LEU A 46 2.35 -13.43 5.50
C LEU A 46 3.56 -12.76 4.84
N THR A 47 3.39 -12.26 3.62
CA THR A 47 4.49 -11.59 2.88
C THR A 47 4.91 -10.29 3.55
N LEU A 48 3.97 -9.49 4.06
CA LEU A 48 4.28 -8.30 4.86
C LEU A 48 5.04 -8.66 6.14
N GLY A 49 4.63 -9.72 6.86
CA GLY A 49 5.33 -10.22 8.04
C GLY A 49 6.76 -10.65 7.72
N LEU A 50 6.96 -11.35 6.60
CA LEU A 50 8.29 -11.74 6.12
C LEU A 50 9.14 -10.54 5.70
N MET A 51 8.54 -9.49 5.12
CA MET A 51 9.25 -8.23 4.84
C MET A 51 9.72 -7.58 6.14
N ILE A 52 8.86 -7.49 7.16
CA ILE A 52 9.22 -6.89 8.45
C ILE A 52 10.34 -7.69 9.12
N TYR A 53 10.23 -9.02 9.15
CA TYR A 53 11.26 -9.91 9.69
C TYR A 53 12.58 -9.81 8.91
N GLY A 54 12.52 -9.86 7.58
CA GLY A 54 13.69 -9.71 6.72
C GLY A 54 14.36 -8.35 6.89
N TYR A 55 13.58 -7.30 7.12
CA TYR A 55 14.08 -5.95 7.41
C TYR A 55 14.76 -5.86 8.78
N SER A 56 14.18 -6.47 9.83
CA SER A 56 14.79 -6.44 11.17
C SER A 56 16.16 -7.12 11.18
N GLU A 57 16.32 -8.22 10.44
CA GLU A 57 17.62 -8.88 10.28
C GLU A 57 18.57 -8.05 9.42
N ALA A 58 18.12 -7.61 8.24
CA ALA A 58 18.95 -6.92 7.27
C ALA A 58 19.43 -5.53 7.76
N ARG A 59 18.65 -4.85 8.59
CA ARG A 59 19.04 -3.54 9.15
C ARG A 59 20.26 -3.63 10.07
N LEU A 60 20.51 -4.79 10.69
CA LEU A 60 21.66 -4.99 11.57
C LEU A 60 22.99 -4.93 10.81
N GLU A 61 22.97 -5.11 9.49
CA GLU A 61 24.14 -4.99 8.63
C GLU A 61 24.65 -3.53 8.54
N ASN A 62 23.86 -2.53 8.97
CA ASN A 62 24.21 -1.10 9.02
C ASN A 62 24.77 -0.52 7.69
N ASP A 63 24.26 -1.01 6.56
CA ASP A 63 24.66 -0.60 5.21
C ASP A 63 24.00 0.73 4.80
N PHE A 64 24.38 1.80 5.49
CA PHE A 64 23.91 3.16 5.24
C PHE A 64 24.49 3.72 3.95
N MET A 65 23.62 4.22 3.08
CA MET A 65 24.00 4.87 1.83
C MET A 65 24.02 6.40 1.96
N PHE A 66 23.05 6.95 2.71
CA PHE A 66 22.97 8.37 3.01
C PHE A 66 22.27 8.57 4.34
N VAL A 67 22.70 9.54 5.15
CA VAL A 67 21.98 9.93 6.37
C VAL A 67 22.02 11.45 6.46
N ASN A 68 20.84 12.06 6.56
CA ASN A 68 20.73 13.51 6.73
C ASN A 68 19.88 13.84 7.97
N PRO A 69 20.52 14.23 9.09
CA PRO A 69 19.81 14.57 10.32
C PRO A 69 18.75 15.67 10.17
N SER A 70 18.92 16.60 9.22
CA SER A 70 17.94 17.66 8.99
C SER A 70 16.59 17.14 8.45
N LEU A 71 16.58 15.97 7.79
CA LEU A 71 15.37 15.34 7.28
C LEU A 71 14.55 14.64 8.37
N PHE A 72 15.06 14.48 9.59
CA PHE A 72 14.32 13.84 10.68
C PHE A 72 13.07 14.62 11.08
N ILE A 73 13.15 15.96 11.11
CA ILE A 73 12.00 16.81 11.44
C ILE A 73 10.93 16.66 10.35
N LEU A 74 11.35 16.74 9.09
CA LEU A 74 10.46 16.53 7.95
C LEU A 74 9.79 15.15 8.02
N SER A 75 10.55 14.10 8.32
CA SER A 75 10.04 12.73 8.41
C SER A 75 8.98 12.59 9.50
N LYS A 76 9.17 13.22 10.68
CA LYS A 76 8.15 13.23 11.75
C LYS A 76 6.85 13.91 11.32
N VAL A 77 6.96 15.06 10.64
CA VAL A 77 5.79 15.78 10.12
C VAL A 77 5.06 14.94 9.08
N LEU A 78 5.79 14.32 8.15
CA LEU A 78 5.20 13.46 7.12
C LEU A 78 4.51 12.23 7.72
N VAL A 79 5.11 11.59 8.72
CA VAL A 79 4.47 10.46 9.45
C VAL A 79 3.22 10.93 10.17
N PHE A 80 3.23 12.09 10.81
CA PHE A 80 2.03 12.63 11.46
C PHE A 80 0.88 12.85 10.47
N VAL A 81 1.16 13.51 9.33
CA VAL A 81 0.17 13.71 8.27
C VAL A 81 -0.31 12.37 7.68
N ALA A 82 0.60 11.42 7.48
CA ALA A 82 0.28 10.10 6.98
C ALA A 82 -0.71 9.35 7.90
N LEU A 83 -0.46 9.37 9.21
CA LEU A 83 -1.34 8.73 10.20
C LEU A 83 -2.72 9.40 10.25
N LEU A 84 -2.79 10.73 10.13
CA LEU A 84 -4.06 11.44 10.03
C LEU A 84 -4.85 11.02 8.78
N LEU A 85 -4.20 10.93 7.62
CA LEU A 85 -4.85 10.48 6.39
C LEU A 85 -5.37 9.05 6.48
N ILE A 86 -4.57 8.14 7.07
CA ILE A 86 -4.98 6.75 7.32
C ILE A 86 -6.18 6.71 8.26
N LEU A 87 -6.12 7.40 9.40
CA LEU A 87 -7.17 7.41 10.40
C LEU A 87 -8.49 7.98 9.83
N VAL A 88 -8.45 9.17 9.24
CA VAL A 88 -9.65 9.79 8.65
C VAL A 88 -10.18 8.96 7.48
N GLY A 89 -9.29 8.38 6.67
CA GLY A 89 -9.66 7.48 5.59
C GLY A 89 -10.33 6.19 6.05
N LEU A 90 -9.94 5.64 7.20
CA LEU A 90 -10.58 4.46 7.82
C LEU A 90 -11.94 4.80 8.45
N MET A 91 -12.09 6.02 8.97
CA MET A 91 -13.33 6.47 9.62
C MET A 91 -14.39 6.99 8.64
N THR A 92 -14.03 7.17 7.36
CA THR A 92 -14.93 7.66 6.32
C THR A 92 -15.38 6.49 5.44
N PRO A 93 -16.68 6.27 5.21
CA PRO A 93 -17.17 5.29 4.23
C PRO A 93 -16.54 5.56 2.87
N ASN A 94 -15.81 4.59 2.32
CA ASN A 94 -14.97 4.81 1.14
C ASN A 94 -15.30 3.83 0.00
N PRO A 95 -15.71 4.31 -1.19
CA PRO A 95 -15.99 3.45 -2.35
C PRO A 95 -14.80 2.67 -2.88
N THR A 96 -13.58 3.06 -2.52
CA THR A 96 -12.36 2.35 -2.94
C THR A 96 -11.90 1.32 -1.91
N ALA A 97 -12.59 1.21 -0.76
CA ALA A 97 -12.35 0.17 0.23
C ALA A 97 -12.84 -1.20 -0.26
N VAL A 98 -12.28 -2.26 0.32
CA VAL A 98 -12.71 -3.64 0.05
C VAL A 98 -14.18 -3.81 0.45
N LYS A 99 -15.03 -4.24 -0.48
CA LYS A 99 -16.49 -4.34 -0.31
C LYS A 99 -17.18 -2.99 0.00
N GLY A 100 -16.54 -1.88 -0.38
CA GLY A 100 -17.07 -0.54 -0.17
C GLY A 100 -17.90 -0.01 -1.34
N GLU A 101 -18.23 -0.83 -2.35
CA GLU A 101 -18.76 -0.34 -3.63
C GLU A 101 -20.06 0.47 -3.50
N ASP A 102 -20.86 0.18 -2.46
CA ASP A 102 -22.15 0.79 -2.14
C ASP A 102 -22.04 2.05 -1.26
N ALA A 103 -20.83 2.40 -0.78
CA ALA A 103 -20.61 3.54 0.12
C ALA A 103 -20.90 4.92 -0.53
N LEU A 104 -21.26 4.95 -1.81
CA LEU A 104 -21.61 6.18 -2.55
C LEU A 104 -23.10 6.51 -2.54
N ASP A 105 -23.96 5.60 -2.06
CA ASP A 105 -25.41 5.83 -2.05
C ASP A 105 -25.80 7.05 -1.17
N ASP A 106 -24.98 7.37 -0.16
CA ASP A 106 -25.11 8.55 0.70
C ASP A 106 -24.31 9.79 0.21
N GLY A 107 -23.62 9.70 -0.93
CA GLY A 107 -22.82 10.78 -1.52
C GLY A 107 -21.40 10.96 -0.96
N ILE A 108 -20.56 11.74 -1.65
CA ILE A 108 -19.14 11.97 -1.28
C ILE A 108 -19.03 12.99 -0.14
N THR A 109 -18.50 12.59 1.01
CA THR A 109 -18.33 13.43 2.19
C THR A 109 -16.89 13.43 2.73
N GLY A 110 -16.57 14.38 3.61
CA GLY A 110 -15.30 14.41 4.36
C GLY A 110 -14.04 14.45 3.49
N ILE A 111 -13.04 13.65 3.88
CA ILE A 111 -11.72 13.60 3.23
C ILE A 111 -11.78 13.16 1.76
N LEU A 112 -12.83 12.45 1.37
CA LEU A 112 -13.01 11.98 -0.01
C LEU A 112 -13.29 13.13 -1.00
N LYS A 113 -13.71 14.30 -0.50
CA LYS A 113 -13.77 15.54 -1.30
C LYS A 113 -12.39 16.11 -1.62
N VAL A 114 -11.37 15.78 -0.82
CA VAL A 114 -9.98 16.23 -1.00
C VAL A 114 -9.21 15.23 -1.85
N THR A 115 -9.29 13.94 -1.53
CA THR A 115 -8.59 12.88 -2.26
C THR A 115 -9.40 11.59 -2.30
N ARG A 116 -9.33 10.90 -3.44
CA ARG A 116 -10.02 9.61 -3.66
C ARG A 116 -9.42 8.45 -2.87
N HIS A 117 -8.16 8.58 -2.46
CA HIS A 117 -7.38 7.50 -1.85
C HIS A 117 -6.65 7.96 -0.59
N PRO A 118 -7.36 8.45 0.46
CA PRO A 118 -6.72 9.00 1.66
C PRO A 118 -5.79 7.99 2.33
N ILE A 119 -6.20 6.72 2.42
CA ILE A 119 -5.39 5.65 3.03
C ILE A 119 -4.11 5.40 2.22
N GLN A 120 -4.19 5.31 0.89
CA GLN A 120 -3.00 5.09 0.05
C GLN A 120 -2.04 6.26 0.11
N TRP A 121 -2.53 7.51 0.05
CA TRP A 121 -1.69 8.67 0.25
C TRP A 121 -1.01 8.67 1.62
N GLY A 122 -1.73 8.26 2.67
CA GLY A 122 -1.15 8.07 3.98
C GLY A 122 -0.04 7.02 3.99
N ILE A 123 -0.25 5.84 3.41
CA ILE A 123 0.79 4.79 3.28
C ILE A 123 1.99 5.33 2.49
N PHE A 124 1.77 5.97 1.35
CA PHE A 124 2.83 6.52 0.50
C PHE A 124 3.68 7.57 1.23
N LEU A 125 3.04 8.50 1.95
CA LEU A 125 3.74 9.50 2.78
C LEU A 125 4.51 8.85 3.93
N PHE A 126 3.92 7.84 4.58
CA PHE A 126 4.56 7.10 5.67
C PHE A 126 5.86 6.47 5.19
N VAL A 127 5.83 5.71 4.11
CA VAL A 127 7.03 4.99 3.62
C VAL A 127 8.07 5.94 3.04
N THR A 128 7.64 7.04 2.40
CA THR A 128 8.55 8.09 1.91
C THR A 128 9.29 8.76 3.08
N ALA A 129 8.59 9.05 4.17
CA ALA A 129 9.21 9.60 5.38
C ALA A 129 10.27 8.67 5.97
N HIS A 130 10.04 7.36 5.95
CA HIS A 130 11.02 6.39 6.45
C HIS A 130 12.24 6.28 5.53
N LEU A 131 12.05 6.36 4.21
CA LEU A 131 13.15 6.43 3.24
C LEU A 131 14.05 7.64 3.51
N THR A 132 13.48 8.81 3.77
CA THR A 132 14.25 10.03 4.03
C THR A 132 15.00 10.00 5.36
N ALA A 133 14.50 9.26 6.36
CA ALA A 133 15.09 9.20 7.70
C ALA A 133 16.18 8.14 7.84
N ASN A 134 15.99 6.96 7.23
CA ASN A 134 16.84 5.80 7.48
C ASN A 134 18.04 5.70 6.54
N GLY A 135 17.81 5.86 5.23
CA GLY A 135 18.84 5.89 4.19
C GLY A 135 19.80 4.70 4.10
N ASP A 136 19.39 3.52 4.59
CA ASP A 136 20.07 2.24 4.41
C ASP A 136 19.42 1.39 3.29
N LYS A 137 20.15 0.37 2.80
CA LYS A 137 19.67 -0.51 1.71
C LYS A 137 18.41 -1.30 2.07
N ALA A 138 18.28 -1.78 3.31
CA ALA A 138 17.11 -2.55 3.72
C ALA A 138 15.85 -1.65 3.70
N SER A 139 16.00 -0.41 4.19
CA SER A 139 14.94 0.60 4.15
C SER A 139 14.57 0.94 2.71
N LEU A 140 15.55 1.12 1.82
CA LEU A 140 15.29 1.36 0.40
C LEU A 140 14.44 0.25 -0.22
N LEU A 141 14.79 -1.01 0.06
CA LEU A 141 14.08 -2.16 -0.49
C LEU A 141 12.65 -2.28 0.06
N LEU A 142 12.47 -2.22 1.38
CA LEU A 142 11.16 -2.38 2.02
C LEU A 142 10.24 -1.20 1.68
N PHE A 143 10.66 0.01 2.04
CA PHE A 143 9.81 1.19 1.91
C PHE A 143 9.66 1.60 0.45
N GLY A 144 10.68 1.40 -0.39
CA GLY A 144 10.60 1.63 -1.83
C GLY A 144 9.58 0.69 -2.50
N THR A 145 9.57 -0.59 -2.14
CA THR A 145 8.57 -1.55 -2.66
C THR A 145 7.16 -1.10 -2.31
N VAL A 146 6.90 -0.77 -1.04
CA VAL A 146 5.57 -0.33 -0.59
C VAL A 146 5.20 1.03 -1.21
N ALA A 147 6.14 1.94 -1.42
CA ALA A 147 5.91 3.22 -2.06
C ALA A 147 5.40 3.03 -3.50
N ILE A 148 6.06 2.16 -4.27
CA ILE A 148 5.65 1.86 -5.64
C ILE A 148 4.29 1.18 -5.66
N VAL A 149 4.07 0.16 -4.82
CA VAL A 149 2.78 -0.54 -4.73
C VAL A 149 1.65 0.42 -4.39
N SER A 150 1.85 1.32 -3.43
CA SER A 150 0.82 2.28 -3.02
C SER A 150 0.51 3.30 -4.11
N LEU A 151 1.55 3.88 -4.73
CA LEU A 151 1.39 4.89 -5.78
C LEU A 151 0.75 4.30 -7.05
N VAL A 152 1.30 3.20 -7.57
CA VAL A 152 0.77 2.52 -8.76
C VAL A 152 -0.60 1.92 -8.49
N GLY A 153 -0.81 1.41 -7.27
CA GLY A 153 -2.09 0.87 -6.81
C GLY A 153 -3.22 1.90 -6.94
N MET A 154 -2.99 3.17 -6.59
CA MET A 154 -3.99 4.22 -6.76
C MET A 154 -4.45 4.37 -8.23
N PHE A 155 -3.51 4.42 -9.17
CA PHE A 155 -3.84 4.52 -10.60
C PHE A 155 -4.57 3.27 -11.11
N SER A 156 -4.15 2.08 -10.68
CA SER A 156 -4.81 0.81 -11.04
C SER A 156 -6.26 0.76 -10.53
N MET A 157 -6.50 1.20 -9.29
CA MET A 157 -7.83 1.26 -8.71
C MET A 157 -8.74 2.26 -9.45
N ASP A 158 -8.22 3.44 -9.79
CA ASP A 158 -8.96 4.44 -10.56
C ASP A 158 -9.32 3.92 -11.97
N ALA A 159 -8.37 3.32 -12.67
CA ALA A 159 -8.59 2.75 -13.99
C ALA A 159 -9.64 1.63 -13.97
N ARG A 160 -9.64 0.80 -12.92
CA ARG A 160 -10.64 -0.24 -12.72
C ARG A 160 -12.02 0.35 -12.47
N ARG A 161 -12.15 1.31 -11.56
CA ARG A 161 -13.45 1.91 -11.22
C ARG A 161 -14.09 2.59 -12.43
N ARG A 162 -13.29 3.26 -13.27
CA ARG A 162 -13.79 3.84 -14.54
C ARG A 162 -14.41 2.79 -15.45
N LYS A 163 -13.75 1.64 -15.64
CA LYS A 163 -14.28 0.54 -16.46
C LYS A 163 -15.60 -0.03 -15.91
N GLU A 164 -15.74 -0.12 -14.59
CA GLU A 164 -16.96 -0.62 -13.96
C GLU A 164 -18.12 0.37 -14.08
N THR A 165 -17.85 1.68 -13.98
CA THR A 165 -18.88 2.72 -14.13
C THR A 165 -19.31 2.93 -15.59
N ASP A 166 -18.37 2.92 -16.55
CA ASP A 166 -18.70 3.09 -17.98
C ASP A 166 -19.52 1.92 -18.57
N GLN A 167 -19.60 0.79 -17.87
CA GLN A 167 -20.39 -0.39 -18.25
C GLN A 167 -21.84 -0.37 -17.73
N ARG A 168 -22.21 0.60 -16.89
CA ARG A 168 -23.58 0.79 -16.36
C ARG A 168 -24.33 1.85 -17.15
#